data_AF-A0A9P1DTV3-F1
#
_entry.id   AF-A0A9P1DTV3-F1
#
_cell.length_a   1.000
_cell.length_b   1.000
_cell.length_c   1.000
_cell.angle_alpha   90.00
_cell.angle_beta   90.00
_cell.angle_gamma   90.00
#
_symmetry.space_group_name_H-M   'P 1'
#
loop_
_entity.id
_entity.type
_entity.pdbx_description
1 polymer ?
#
loop_
_entity_poly.entity_id
_entity_poly.type
_entity_poly.pdbx_seq_one_letter_code
_entity_poly.pdbx_strand_id
1 'polypeptide(L)'
;MWLRGALFLNSVRTLLASSEHLAQLCAAQRCNEPEHPILDYDQDARECVCSSHPCWNDNGLEHTCRGKFGFPFLTFFYNETKHLVCECSSFAHYGSIYVSRDLCPGHRCVDPEHPVLDYDEDTAECVCKSHPCWHDNGRRHTCSEKPGFPLLKMRYHEVDGRLERVCECGISMEKDQSFPLFEYDKPGADPDEADFEDDNEEF
;
A
#
# COMPACT_ATOMS: atom_id res chain seq x y z
N MET A 1 -47.13 -4.81 5.90
CA MET A 1 -45.79 -5.36 6.21
C MET A 1 -44.87 -4.99 5.07
N TRP A 2 -43.92 -4.07 5.28
CA TRP A 2 -42.91 -3.70 4.29
C TRP A 2 -41.55 -4.18 4.82
N LEU A 3 -40.95 -5.14 4.10
CA LEU A 3 -39.63 -5.70 4.39
C LEU A 3 -38.55 -4.63 4.13
N ARG A 4 -37.80 -4.28 5.17
CA ARG A 4 -36.58 -3.48 5.04
C ARG A 4 -35.43 -4.42 4.70
N GLY A 5 -35.05 -4.46 3.42
CA GLY A 5 -33.80 -5.09 2.99
C GLY A 5 -32.61 -4.22 3.38
N ALA A 6 -31.72 -4.76 4.20
CA ALA A 6 -30.44 -4.13 4.52
C ALA A 6 -29.43 -4.49 3.43
N LEU A 7 -29.02 -3.50 2.63
CA LEU A 7 -27.87 -3.60 1.74
C LEU A 7 -26.60 -3.49 2.58
N PHE A 8 -25.85 -4.59 2.71
CA PHE A 8 -24.49 -4.55 3.23
C PHE A 8 -23.56 -4.01 2.13
N LEU A 9 -23.15 -2.75 2.27
CA LEU A 9 -22.09 -2.16 1.46
C LEU A 9 -20.75 -2.72 1.94
N ASN A 10 -20.17 -3.65 1.19
CA ASN A 10 -18.76 -4.03 1.35
C ASN A 10 -17.88 -2.81 1.03
N SER A 11 -17.44 -2.09 2.07
CA SER A 11 -16.49 -0.99 1.94
C SER A 11 -15.11 -1.56 1.68
N VAL A 12 -14.75 -1.75 0.41
CA VAL A 12 -13.36 -2.02 0.01
C VAL A 12 -12.56 -0.73 0.25
N ARG A 13 -11.72 -0.74 1.29
CA ARG A 13 -10.86 0.41 1.65
C ARG A 13 -9.60 0.38 0.78
N THR A 14 -9.60 1.13 -0.30
CA THR A 14 -8.36 1.40 -1.07
C THR A 14 -7.55 2.48 -0.35
N LEU A 15 -6.32 2.18 0.02
CA LEU A 15 -5.47 3.07 0.84
C LEU A 15 -4.05 3.14 0.25
N LEU A 16 -3.42 4.31 0.38
CA LEU A 16 -2.54 4.93 -0.60
C LEU A 16 -1.36 5.53 0.16
N ALA A 17 -0.17 5.63 -0.44
CA ALA A 17 0.98 6.19 0.26
C ALA A 17 2.04 6.74 -0.70
N SER A 18 2.66 7.86 -0.30
CA SER A 18 3.95 8.40 -0.77
C SER A 18 4.32 9.57 0.14
N SER A 19 5.52 9.54 0.74
CA SER A 19 6.06 10.64 1.55
C SER A 19 6.17 11.93 0.72
N GLU A 20 5.77 13.06 1.29
CA GLU A 20 5.90 14.36 0.61
C GLU A 20 7.35 14.80 0.53
N HIS A 21 8.12 14.60 1.60
CA HIS A 21 9.57 14.83 1.61
C HIS A 21 10.25 14.10 0.44
N LEU A 22 9.98 12.79 0.30
CA LEU A 22 10.54 12.01 -0.80
C LEU A 22 10.05 12.48 -2.17
N ALA A 23 8.75 12.79 -2.32
CA ALA A 23 8.19 13.22 -3.59
C ALA A 23 8.79 14.55 -4.08
N GLN A 24 9.17 15.45 -3.17
CA GLN A 24 9.86 16.69 -3.49
C GLN A 24 11.33 16.42 -3.86
N LEU A 25 12.01 15.58 -3.07
CA LEU A 25 13.41 15.20 -3.31
C LEU A 25 13.59 14.50 -4.66
N CYS A 26 12.62 13.65 -5.03
CA CYS A 26 12.61 12.85 -6.24
C CYS A 26 11.59 13.33 -7.28
N ALA A 27 11.47 14.66 -7.43
CA ALA A 27 10.59 15.26 -8.42
C ALA A 27 10.86 14.71 -9.83
N ALA A 28 9.79 14.53 -10.59
CA ALA A 28 9.76 14.02 -11.97
C ALA A 28 10.15 12.53 -12.18
N GLN A 29 10.68 11.82 -11.18
CA GLN A 29 11.01 10.40 -11.32
C GLN A 29 9.79 9.49 -11.11
N ARG A 30 9.79 8.33 -11.80
CA ARG A 30 8.78 7.28 -11.66
C ARG A 30 9.42 5.91 -11.65
N CYS A 31 8.82 5.01 -10.87
CA CYS A 31 9.20 3.62 -10.81
C CYS A 31 8.03 2.76 -11.31
N ASN A 32 8.14 2.34 -12.58
CA ASN A 32 7.11 1.57 -13.28
C ASN A 32 7.49 0.09 -13.46
N GLU A 33 8.74 -0.26 -13.14
CA GLU A 33 9.22 -1.63 -13.25
C GLU A 33 8.60 -2.48 -12.14
N PRO A 34 7.94 -3.61 -12.45
CA PRO A 34 7.36 -4.49 -11.45
C PRO A 34 8.37 -4.97 -10.41
N GLU A 35 9.62 -5.18 -10.81
CA GLU A 35 10.70 -5.65 -9.94
C GLU A 35 11.26 -4.54 -9.04
N HIS A 36 11.00 -3.27 -9.37
CA HIS A 36 11.52 -2.10 -8.66
C HIS A 36 10.43 -1.02 -8.51
N PRO A 37 9.31 -1.29 -7.81
CA PRO A 37 8.14 -0.41 -7.84
C PRO A 37 8.20 0.75 -6.84
N ILE A 38 9.19 0.76 -5.95
CA ILE A 38 9.37 1.75 -4.88
C ILE A 38 10.31 2.84 -5.37
N LEU A 39 9.82 4.08 -5.38
CA LEU A 39 10.67 5.25 -5.52
C LEU A 39 11.36 5.49 -4.19
N ASP A 40 12.66 5.73 -4.22
CA ASP A 40 13.49 5.87 -3.04
C ASP A 40 14.66 6.83 -3.28
N TYR A 41 15.45 7.08 -2.24
CA TYR A 41 16.61 7.96 -2.31
C TYR A 41 17.88 7.25 -1.81
N ASP A 42 18.91 7.23 -2.63
CA ASP A 42 20.25 6.81 -2.22
C ASP A 42 20.99 8.04 -1.67
N GLN A 43 21.21 8.05 -0.35
CA GLN A 43 21.86 9.16 0.33
C GLN A 43 23.35 9.29 -0.04
N ASP A 44 24.03 8.19 -0.33
CA ASP A 44 25.46 8.18 -0.62
C ASP A 44 25.72 8.67 -2.05
N ALA A 45 24.93 8.18 -3.01
CA ALA A 45 24.97 8.61 -4.41
C ALA A 45 24.25 9.95 -4.64
N ARG A 46 23.42 10.38 -3.67
CA ARG A 46 22.58 11.58 -3.72
C ARG A 46 21.63 11.60 -4.92
N GLU A 47 21.09 10.43 -5.26
CA GLU A 47 20.21 10.24 -6.40
C GLU A 47 18.95 9.47 -6.03
N CYS A 48 17.91 9.67 -6.81
CA CYS A 48 16.66 8.96 -6.65
C CYS A 48 16.74 7.63 -7.40
N VAL A 49 16.32 6.56 -6.74
CA VAL A 49 16.44 5.19 -7.24
C VAL A 49 15.09 4.49 -7.22
N CYS A 50 14.95 3.49 -8.09
CA CYS A 50 13.83 2.56 -8.03
C CYS A 50 14.31 1.28 -7.35
N SER A 51 13.67 0.92 -6.24
CA SER A 51 14.06 -0.19 -5.39
C SER A 51 13.01 -1.30 -5.40
N SER A 52 13.47 -2.54 -5.28
CA SER A 52 12.59 -3.67 -4.96
C SER A 52 12.01 -3.53 -3.56
N HIS A 53 10.85 -4.14 -3.33
CA HIS A 53 10.29 -4.18 -1.97
C HIS A 53 11.21 -4.98 -1.03
N PRO A 54 11.63 -4.43 0.14
CA PRO A 54 12.60 -5.08 1.01
C PRO A 54 12.20 -6.50 1.45
N CYS A 55 10.90 -6.73 1.64
CA CYS A 55 10.37 -8.02 2.05
C CYS A 55 10.32 -9.09 0.95
N TRP A 56 10.65 -8.76 -0.31
CA TRP A 56 10.74 -9.74 -1.39
C TRP A 56 12.01 -10.59 -1.34
N ASN A 57 13.02 -10.12 -0.58
CA ASN A 57 14.25 -10.84 -0.31
C ASN A 57 14.88 -10.32 1.01
N ASP A 58 14.34 -10.81 2.12
CA ASP A 58 14.91 -10.58 3.45
C ASP A 58 15.91 -11.68 3.77
N ASN A 59 17.18 -11.48 3.40
CA ASN A 59 18.26 -12.45 3.62
C ASN A 59 17.98 -13.85 3.02
N GLY A 60 17.38 -13.88 1.84
CA GLY A 60 16.95 -15.11 1.16
C GLY A 60 15.55 -15.60 1.55
N LEU A 61 14.88 -14.96 2.51
CA LEU A 61 13.50 -15.23 2.88
C LEU A 61 12.55 -14.29 2.12
N GLU A 62 11.61 -14.86 1.39
CA GLU A 62 10.54 -14.11 0.74
C GLU A 62 9.31 -14.08 1.65
N HIS A 63 8.76 -12.90 1.89
CA HIS A 63 7.54 -12.71 2.68
C HIS A 63 6.33 -12.46 1.77
N THR A 64 5.15 -12.93 2.19
CA THR A 64 3.87 -12.73 1.48
C THR A 64 2.69 -12.64 2.44
N CYS A 65 1.64 -11.93 2.02
CA CYS A 65 0.37 -11.83 2.74
C CYS A 65 -0.76 -12.65 2.10
N ARG A 66 -0.45 -13.47 1.09
CA ARG A 66 -1.42 -14.35 0.45
C ARG A 66 -2.09 -15.27 1.47
N GLY A 67 -3.42 -15.39 1.36
CA GLY A 67 -4.23 -16.22 2.25
C GLY A 67 -4.50 -15.65 3.64
N LYS A 68 -3.99 -14.45 3.96
CA LYS A 68 -4.29 -13.79 5.24
C LYS A 68 -5.57 -12.96 5.13
N PHE A 69 -6.66 -13.54 5.61
CA PHE A 69 -7.97 -12.88 5.58
C PHE A 69 -7.94 -11.55 6.36
N GLY A 70 -8.42 -10.49 5.72
CA GLY A 70 -8.46 -9.13 6.30
C GLY A 70 -7.13 -8.38 6.31
N PHE A 71 -6.01 -9.01 5.96
CA PHE A 71 -4.68 -8.39 5.93
C PHE A 71 -3.92 -8.71 4.63
N PRO A 72 -4.44 -8.30 3.46
CA PRO A 72 -3.92 -8.76 2.17
C PRO A 72 -2.69 -7.98 1.68
N PHE A 73 -2.21 -6.98 2.41
CA PHE A 73 -1.14 -6.09 1.94
C PHE A 73 0.15 -6.33 2.70
N LEU A 74 1.21 -6.72 1.98
CA LEU A 74 2.56 -6.73 2.50
C LEU A 74 3.08 -5.30 2.73
N THR A 75 3.54 -5.05 3.95
CA THR A 75 4.14 -3.78 4.36
C THR A 75 5.49 -4.03 5.00
N PHE A 76 6.31 -2.97 5.07
CA PHE A 76 7.60 -3.01 5.75
C PHE A 76 7.80 -1.76 6.59
N PHE A 77 8.59 -1.90 7.64
CA PHE A 77 9.19 -0.79 8.36
C PHE A 77 10.55 -1.23 8.93
N TYR A 78 11.33 -0.28 9.41
CA TYR A 78 12.56 -0.57 10.12
C TYR A 78 12.39 -0.23 11.59
N ASN A 79 12.79 -1.14 12.49
CA ASN A 79 12.74 -0.87 13.92
C ASN A 79 13.84 0.14 14.34
N GLU A 80 13.92 0.47 15.63
CA GLU A 80 14.91 1.42 16.17
C GLU A 80 16.37 1.01 15.88
N THR A 81 16.63 -0.31 15.77
CA THR A 81 17.96 -0.85 15.43
C THR A 81 18.18 -0.97 13.93
N LYS A 82 17.32 -0.35 13.10
CA LYS A 82 17.34 -0.42 11.63
C LYS A 82 17.27 -1.84 11.07
N HIS A 83 16.63 -2.76 11.80
CA HIS A 83 16.29 -4.08 11.26
C HIS A 83 14.97 -4.02 10.50
N LEU A 84 14.95 -4.65 9.34
CA LEU A 84 13.75 -4.80 8.52
C LEU A 84 12.71 -5.63 9.27
N VAL A 85 11.47 -5.13 9.31
CA VAL A 85 10.30 -5.86 9.79
C VAL A 85 9.27 -5.88 8.69
N CYS A 86 8.85 -7.09 8.32
CA CYS A 86 7.82 -7.34 7.31
C CYS A 86 6.54 -7.81 8.00
N GLU A 87 5.41 -7.16 7.69
CA GLU A 87 4.12 -7.53 8.27
C GLU A 87 3.00 -7.43 7.24
N CYS A 88 1.83 -7.97 7.59
CA CYS A 88 0.65 -7.90 6.76
C CYS A 88 -0.35 -6.92 7.35
N SER A 89 -0.88 -6.05 6.50
CA SER A 89 -1.78 -4.97 6.88
C SER A 89 -3.14 -5.11 6.19
N SER A 90 -4.16 -4.55 6.83
CA SER A 90 -5.51 -4.42 6.29
C SER A 90 -5.64 -3.26 5.30
N PHE A 91 -4.59 -2.45 5.18
CA PHE A 91 -4.48 -1.35 4.23
C PHE A 91 -3.11 -1.32 3.57
N ALA A 92 -3.08 -0.90 2.32
CA ALA A 92 -1.84 -0.88 1.56
C ALA A 92 -0.93 0.28 2.01
N HIS A 93 0.37 -0.01 2.07
CA HIS A 93 1.40 0.97 2.43
C HIS A 93 2.42 1.08 1.28
N TYR A 94 2.93 2.28 1.09
CA TYR A 94 3.96 2.62 0.12
C TYR A 94 4.91 3.60 0.80
N GLY A 95 5.99 3.04 1.33
CA GLY A 95 7.04 3.79 2.01
C GLY A 95 8.33 3.74 1.20
N SER A 96 9.21 4.69 1.48
CA SER A 96 10.61 4.66 1.03
C SER A 96 11.48 3.96 2.07
N ILE A 97 12.51 3.23 1.62
CA ILE A 97 13.49 2.60 2.50
C ILE A 97 14.31 3.68 3.19
N TYR A 98 14.71 4.73 2.46
CA TYR A 98 15.42 5.88 3.04
C TYR A 98 14.63 6.53 4.17
N VAL A 99 13.35 6.86 3.94
CA VAL A 99 12.50 7.47 4.99
C VAL A 99 12.34 6.50 6.17
N SER A 100 12.00 5.24 5.94
CA SER A 100 11.71 4.31 7.04
C SER A 100 12.96 3.86 7.81
N ARG A 101 14.10 3.64 7.13
CA ARG A 101 15.35 3.14 7.73
C ARG A 101 16.22 4.25 8.27
N ASP A 102 16.38 5.33 7.52
CA ASP A 102 17.44 6.32 7.77
C ASP A 102 16.93 7.55 8.50
N LEU A 103 15.72 8.02 8.17
CA LEU A 103 15.11 9.18 8.83
C LEU A 103 14.21 8.78 10.00
N CYS A 104 13.41 7.73 9.83
CA CYS A 104 12.33 7.35 10.74
C CYS A 104 12.41 5.91 11.29
N PRO A 105 13.58 5.44 11.77
CA PRO A 105 13.68 4.13 12.39
C PRO A 105 12.77 4.04 13.63
N GLY A 106 12.12 2.89 13.81
CA GLY A 106 11.18 2.63 14.90
C GLY A 106 9.78 3.20 14.70
N HIS A 107 9.56 4.02 13.66
CA HIS A 107 8.26 4.65 13.41
C HIS A 107 7.49 3.91 12.33
N ARG A 108 6.17 3.80 12.51
CA ARG A 108 5.24 3.27 11.52
C ARG A 108 3.85 3.86 11.71
N CYS A 109 3.11 3.95 10.62
CA CYS A 109 1.74 4.44 10.63
C CYS A 109 0.76 3.27 10.63
N VAL A 110 0.03 3.11 11.74
CA VAL A 110 -0.97 2.04 11.92
C VAL A 110 -2.40 2.52 11.69
N ASP A 111 -2.60 3.82 11.56
CA ASP A 111 -3.90 4.44 11.33
C ASP A 111 -4.21 4.49 9.82
N PRO A 112 -5.30 3.84 9.37
CA PRO A 112 -5.75 3.91 7.98
C PRO A 112 -6.08 5.33 7.48
N GLU A 113 -6.37 6.29 8.38
CA GLU A 113 -6.58 7.71 8.04
C GLU A 113 -5.29 8.52 7.94
N HIS A 114 -4.17 7.97 8.41
CA HIS A 114 -2.86 8.61 8.34
C HIS A 114 -1.79 7.60 7.92
N PRO A 115 -1.95 6.90 6.78
CA PRO A 115 -1.13 5.73 6.45
C PRO A 115 0.25 6.10 5.92
N VAL A 116 0.57 7.38 5.74
CA VAL A 116 1.82 7.81 5.11
C VAL A 116 2.82 8.22 6.17
N LEU A 117 3.88 7.41 6.33
CA LEU A 117 5.07 7.82 7.08
C LEU A 117 5.84 8.86 6.26
N ASP A 118 6.01 10.05 6.83
CA ASP A 118 6.70 11.18 6.22
C ASP A 118 7.71 11.77 7.20
N TYR A 119 8.69 12.49 6.68
CA TYR A 119 9.71 13.19 7.48
C TYR A 119 9.54 14.70 7.32
N ASP A 120 9.40 15.41 8.43
CA ASP A 120 9.35 16.86 8.46
C ASP A 120 10.77 17.40 8.68
N GLU A 121 11.35 18.03 7.65
CA GLU A 121 12.71 18.58 7.73
C GLU A 121 12.82 19.77 8.68
N ASP A 122 11.76 20.56 8.84
CA ASP A 122 11.78 21.78 9.65
C ASP A 122 11.81 21.44 11.14
N THR A 123 11.07 20.40 11.54
CA THR A 123 11.04 19.92 12.94
C THR A 123 11.97 18.73 13.20
N ALA A 124 12.51 18.12 12.15
CA ALA A 124 13.26 16.87 12.20
C ALA A 124 12.47 15.72 12.85
N GLU A 125 11.15 15.65 12.60
CA GLU A 125 10.24 14.67 13.19
C GLU A 125 9.61 13.74 12.14
N CYS A 126 9.30 12.52 12.57
CA CYS A 126 8.58 11.54 11.79
C CYS A 126 7.09 11.66 12.06
N VAL A 127 6.30 11.83 11.00
CA VAL A 127 4.89 12.16 11.10
C VAL A 127 4.05 11.22 10.23
N CYS A 128 2.91 10.79 10.77
CA CYS A 128 1.91 10.04 10.02
C CYS A 128 0.90 11.03 9.44
N LYS A 129 0.84 11.11 8.11
CA LYS A 129 -0.04 12.04 7.39
C LYS A 129 -1.11 11.30 6.59
N SER A 130 -2.22 12.02 6.37
CA SER A 130 -3.22 11.62 5.40
C SER A 130 -2.64 11.75 3.98
N HIS A 131 -3.13 10.94 3.04
CA HIS A 131 -2.58 10.96 1.70
C HIS A 131 -2.82 12.33 1.01
N PRO A 132 -1.81 13.01 0.45
CA PRO A 132 -1.97 14.37 -0.10
C PRO A 132 -2.99 14.48 -1.25
N CYS A 133 -3.31 13.37 -1.89
CA CYS A 133 -4.34 13.28 -2.93
C CYS A 133 -5.78 13.02 -2.41
N TRP A 134 -6.00 12.96 -1.10
CA TRP A 134 -7.37 12.86 -0.55
C TRP A 134 -8.14 14.17 -0.53
N HIS A 135 -7.40 15.28 -0.54
CA HIS A 135 -7.96 16.63 -0.48
C HIS A 135 -7.42 17.49 -1.62
N ASP A 136 -7.19 16.87 -2.78
CA ASP A 136 -6.70 17.56 -3.96
C ASP A 136 -7.86 18.30 -4.65
N ASN A 137 -7.87 19.63 -4.55
CA ASN A 137 -8.91 20.50 -5.12
C ASN A 137 -10.34 20.12 -4.69
N GLY A 138 -10.50 19.70 -3.44
CA GLY A 138 -11.79 19.26 -2.88
C GLY A 138 -12.27 17.90 -3.38
N ARG A 139 -11.42 17.15 -4.11
CA ARG A 139 -11.70 15.79 -4.58
C ARG A 139 -10.82 14.79 -3.85
N ARG A 140 -11.40 13.63 -3.54
CA ARG A 140 -10.69 12.48 -2.99
C ARG A 140 -10.37 11.50 -4.11
N HIS A 141 -9.08 11.33 -4.42
CA HIS A 141 -8.64 10.33 -5.39
C HIS A 141 -8.60 8.93 -4.76
N THR A 142 -9.03 7.91 -5.51
CA THR A 142 -8.99 6.50 -5.12
C THR A 142 -8.56 5.63 -6.31
N CYS A 143 -8.09 4.40 -6.03
CA CYS A 143 -7.74 3.42 -7.06
C CYS A 143 -8.61 2.17 -7.06
N SER A 144 -9.77 2.24 -6.39
CA SER A 144 -10.73 1.12 -6.30
C SER A 144 -11.22 0.64 -7.66
N GLU A 145 -11.22 1.51 -8.67
CA GLU A 145 -11.75 1.23 -10.00
C GLU A 145 -10.72 0.55 -10.94
N LYS A 146 -9.45 0.42 -10.52
CA LYS A 146 -8.38 -0.14 -11.35
C LYS A 146 -7.89 -1.48 -10.78
N PRO A 147 -8.36 -2.63 -11.31
CA PRO A 147 -7.87 -3.94 -10.91
C PRO A 147 -6.35 -3.99 -11.01
N GLY A 148 -5.68 -4.43 -9.93
CA GLY A 148 -4.22 -4.66 -9.92
C GLY A 148 -3.39 -3.43 -9.57
N PHE A 149 -4.02 -2.25 -9.49
CA PHE A 149 -3.37 -0.99 -9.10
C PHE A 149 -3.96 -0.43 -7.81
N PRO A 150 -3.95 -1.17 -6.68
CA PRO A 150 -4.63 -0.74 -5.46
C PRO A 150 -3.94 0.43 -4.76
N LEU A 151 -2.69 0.73 -5.11
CA LEU A 151 -1.92 1.79 -4.47
C LEU A 151 -2.20 3.08 -5.19
N LEU A 152 -2.37 4.18 -4.45
CA LEU A 152 -2.11 5.48 -5.04
C LEU A 152 -0.92 6.17 -4.43
N LYS A 153 -0.20 6.79 -5.37
CA LYS A 153 1.07 7.40 -5.20
C LYS A 153 0.90 8.88 -5.50
N MET A 154 1.73 9.68 -4.87
CA MET A 154 1.84 11.09 -5.14
C MET A 154 3.27 11.37 -5.56
N ARG A 155 3.42 12.18 -6.60
CA ARG A 155 4.71 12.70 -7.04
C ARG A 155 4.56 14.13 -7.53
N TYR A 156 5.67 14.84 -7.60
CA TYR A 156 5.74 16.12 -8.28
C TYR A 156 6.22 15.95 -9.73
N HIS A 157 5.67 16.74 -10.63
CA HIS A 157 6.06 16.83 -12.04
C HIS A 157 6.43 18.27 -12.37
N GLU A 158 7.56 18.49 -13.01
CA GLU A 158 7.92 19.84 -13.42
C GLU A 158 7.22 20.22 -14.74
N VAL A 159 6.44 21.29 -14.71
CA VAL A 159 5.77 21.90 -15.86
C VAL A 159 6.11 23.38 -15.87
N ASP A 160 6.81 23.84 -16.91
CA ASP A 160 7.24 25.23 -17.07
C ASP A 160 7.98 25.82 -15.85
N GLY A 161 8.86 25.02 -15.23
CA GLY A 161 9.61 25.42 -14.04
C GLY A 161 8.81 25.44 -12.74
N ARG A 162 7.60 24.87 -12.73
CA ARG A 162 6.75 24.71 -11.54
C ARG A 162 6.53 23.24 -11.24
N LEU A 163 6.60 22.89 -9.95
CA LEU A 163 6.25 21.55 -9.49
C LEU A 163 4.74 21.42 -9.35
N GLU A 164 4.14 20.60 -10.20
CA GLU A 164 2.74 20.22 -10.12
C GLU A 164 2.60 18.87 -9.41
N ARG A 165 1.66 18.79 -8.47
CA ARG A 165 1.33 17.54 -7.80
C ARG A 165 0.55 16.64 -8.76
N VAL A 166 0.97 15.38 -8.86
CA VAL A 166 0.27 14.36 -9.64
C VAL A 166 -0.07 13.18 -8.75
N CYS A 167 -1.33 12.74 -8.86
CA CYS A 167 -1.89 11.61 -8.15
C CYS A 167 -2.10 10.47 -9.13
N GLU A 168 -1.48 9.32 -8.90
CA GLU A 168 -1.53 8.18 -9.84
C GLU A 168 -1.67 6.84 -9.13
N CYS A 169 -2.34 5.89 -9.79
CA CYS A 169 -2.49 4.53 -9.27
C CYS A 169 -1.28 3.68 -9.69
N GLY A 170 -0.71 2.95 -8.75
CA GLY A 170 0.44 2.06 -8.93
C GLY A 170 0.10 0.62 -8.60
N ILE A 171 0.93 -0.28 -9.14
CA ILE A 171 0.85 -1.73 -8.93
C ILE A 171 0.93 -2.12 -7.45
N SER A 172 0.36 -3.27 -7.10
CA SER A 172 0.47 -3.86 -5.75
C SER A 172 1.92 -4.11 -5.34
N MET A 173 2.19 -4.12 -4.02
CA MET A 173 3.49 -4.48 -3.43
C MET A 173 3.68 -5.99 -3.20
N GLU A 174 2.70 -6.83 -3.56
CA GLU A 174 2.91 -8.28 -3.61
C GLU A 174 3.79 -8.63 -4.82
N LYS A 175 4.78 -9.52 -4.61
CA LYS A 175 5.75 -9.92 -5.66
C LYS A 175 5.08 -10.64 -6.82
N ASP A 176 4.17 -11.56 -6.51
CA ASP A 176 3.33 -12.23 -7.48
C ASP A 176 2.04 -11.43 -7.65
N GLN A 177 1.95 -10.66 -8.74
CA GLN A 177 0.74 -9.90 -9.09
C GLN A 177 -0.38 -10.81 -9.61
N SER A 178 -0.22 -12.13 -9.58
CA SER A 178 -1.34 -13.04 -9.74
C SER A 178 -2.37 -12.71 -8.67
N PHE A 179 -3.51 -12.16 -9.10
CA PHE A 179 -4.65 -11.96 -8.22
C PHE A 179 -4.91 -13.28 -7.50
N PRO A 180 -5.15 -13.28 -6.17
CA PRO A 180 -5.71 -14.46 -5.55
C PRO A 180 -7.00 -14.75 -6.29
N LEU A 181 -6.99 -15.79 -7.14
CA LEU A 181 -8.22 -16.47 -7.51
C LEU A 181 -8.82 -16.87 -6.18
N PHE A 182 -9.84 -16.14 -5.74
CA PHE A 182 -10.66 -16.61 -4.64
C PHE A 182 -11.15 -18.00 -5.06
N GLU A 183 -11.30 -18.91 -4.11
CA GLU A 183 -11.72 -20.28 -4.41
C GLU A 183 -13.05 -20.32 -5.19
N TYR A 184 -13.86 -19.27 -5.06
CA TYR A 184 -15.08 -18.99 -5.83
C TYR A 184 -14.87 -18.65 -7.32
N ASP A 185 -13.65 -18.30 -7.74
CA ASP A 185 -13.29 -18.06 -9.14
C ASP A 185 -12.67 -19.29 -9.82
N LYS A 186 -12.57 -20.43 -9.12
CA LYS A 186 -12.17 -21.69 -9.77
C LYS A 186 -13.24 -22.06 -10.80
N PRO A 187 -12.88 -22.29 -12.09
CA PRO A 187 -13.81 -22.83 -13.06
C PRO A 187 -14.36 -24.17 -12.55
N GLY A 188 -15.63 -24.19 -12.15
CA GLY A 188 -16.30 -25.38 -11.60
C GLY A 188 -16.65 -25.34 -10.11
N ALA A 189 -16.39 -24.25 -9.38
CA ALA A 189 -17.02 -24.04 -8.08
C ALA A 189 -18.51 -23.68 -8.30
N ASP A 190 -19.42 -24.56 -7.89
CA ASP A 190 -20.85 -24.29 -7.94
C ASP A 190 -21.20 -23.30 -6.81
N PRO A 191 -21.65 -22.07 -7.11
CA PRO A 191 -22.00 -21.09 -6.08
C PRO A 191 -23.17 -21.52 -5.20
N ASP A 192 -23.90 -22.58 -5.56
CA ASP A 192 -25.04 -23.12 -4.83
C ASP A 192 -24.70 -24.37 -3.99
N GLU A 193 -23.44 -24.87 -4.01
CA GLU A 193 -22.96 -25.91 -3.07
C GLU A 193 -22.68 -25.26 -1.70
N ALA A 194 -23.74 -24.79 -1.04
CA ALA A 194 -23.70 -24.59 0.39
C ALA A 194 -23.73 -25.98 1.03
N ASP A 195 -22.59 -26.43 1.55
CA ASP A 195 -22.49 -27.56 2.47
C ASP A 195 -23.32 -27.25 3.73
N PHE A 196 -24.64 -27.44 3.64
CA PHE A 196 -25.51 -27.65 4.78
C PHE A 196 -25.28 -29.08 5.25
N GLU A 197 -24.25 -29.26 6.08
CA GLU A 197 -24.20 -30.43 6.95
C GLU A 197 -25.39 -30.31 7.92
N ASP A 198 -26.47 -31.00 7.57
CA ASP A 198 -27.68 -31.14 8.37
C ASP A 198 -27.36 -32.09 9.53
N ASP A 199 -26.89 -31.51 10.65
CA ASP A 199 -26.67 -32.21 11.93
C ASP A 199 -28.03 -32.66 12.50
N ASN A 200 -28.59 -33.71 11.93
CA ASN A 200 -29.79 -34.38 12.41
C ASN A 200 -29.38 -35.43 13.47
N GLU A 201 -29.05 -34.96 14.68
CA GLU A 201 -28.97 -35.83 15.86
C GLU A 201 -30.38 -36.16 16.35
N GLU A 202 -30.88 -37.36 15.99
CA GLU A 202 -32.02 -38.00 16.64
C GLU A 202 -31.68 -38.34 18.10
N PHE A 203 -32.52 -37.88 19.04
CA PHE A 203 -32.68 -38.44 20.39
C PHE A 203 -34.15 -38.73 20.67
#